data_AF-A0A820AHF9-F1
#
_entry.id   AF-A0A820AHF9-F1
#
_cell.length_a   1.000
_cell.length_b   1.000
_cell.length_c   1.000
_cell.angle_alpha   90.00
_cell.angle_beta   90.00
_cell.angle_gamma   90.00
#
_symmetry.space_group_name_H-M   'P 1'
#
loop_
_entity.id
_entity.type
_entity.pdbx_description
1 polymer ?
#
loop_
_entity_poly.entity_id
_entity_poly.type
_entity_poly.pdbx_seq_one_letter_code
_entity_poly.pdbx_strand_id
1 'polypeptide(L)'
;MNSFRSSFWIDEHQWFVRCIIDEHHIRFQTVPNASHYIEDKLPSVFKSTDSQDSIERLYTTMDSISDVTLFNQSISSKICFPKLYFLLVKCPINNQYWSMISNLHQVSSLSLDLSTDFSQSELQALLNRIPYLRTLTIHHDASLPLPMSLFNCTFPSSIHYLNLQNCKHYFNEEDGIILSHSSLTSQCKLIDILVKNRESIMILVHNTTNLCALSARFTDEMVSEYRSTRIRNNIDDEVILCKDEDIQWLIDNLPPTCAITRHPFCVNHIRIWIK
;
A
#
# COMPACT_ATOMS: atom_id res chain seq x y z
N MET A 1 36.79 -13.30 4.32
CA MET A 1 35.41 -13.57 3.90
C MET A 1 34.88 -14.98 4.23
N ASN A 2 35.67 -15.90 4.82
CA ASN A 2 35.20 -17.26 5.17
C ASN A 2 35.09 -17.52 6.70
N SER A 3 35.32 -16.52 7.56
CA SER A 3 35.36 -16.71 9.02
C SER A 3 34.00 -17.02 9.67
N PHE A 4 32.90 -16.86 8.92
CA PHE A 4 31.53 -17.09 9.41
C PHE A 4 31.07 -18.55 9.24
N ARG A 5 31.88 -19.41 8.60
CA ARG A 5 31.61 -20.84 8.40
C ARG A 5 32.28 -21.73 9.46
N SER A 6 32.46 -21.23 10.68
CA SER A 6 33.02 -22.05 11.76
C SER A 6 31.97 -22.99 12.36
N SER A 7 32.43 -24.12 12.90
CA SER A 7 31.60 -25.07 13.65
C SER A 7 30.84 -24.41 14.81
N PHE A 8 31.42 -23.39 15.42
CA PHE A 8 30.77 -22.57 16.45
C PHE A 8 29.43 -21.97 15.96
N TRP A 9 29.40 -21.38 14.76
CA TRP A 9 28.17 -20.76 14.25
C TRP A 9 27.19 -21.77 13.65
N ILE A 10 27.72 -22.79 12.94
CA ILE A 10 26.90 -23.73 12.18
C ILE A 10 26.40 -24.89 13.05
N ASP A 11 27.28 -25.52 13.84
CA ASP A 11 26.96 -26.74 14.56
C ASP A 11 26.42 -26.45 15.97
N GLU A 12 27.03 -25.52 16.70
CA GLU A 12 26.65 -25.21 18.08
C GLU A 12 25.44 -24.28 18.16
N HIS A 13 25.38 -23.24 17.31
CA HIS A 13 24.36 -22.19 17.39
C HIS A 13 23.30 -22.27 16.28
N GLN A 14 23.49 -23.13 15.26
CA GLN A 14 22.62 -23.25 14.08
C GLN A 14 22.29 -21.90 13.42
N TRP A 15 23.25 -20.98 13.43
CA TRP A 15 23.14 -19.68 12.78
C TRP A 15 23.65 -19.81 11.35
N PHE A 16 22.71 -19.95 10.43
CA PHE A 16 23.03 -20.00 9.01
C PHE A 16 23.08 -18.59 8.45
N VAL A 17 24.11 -18.30 7.66
CA VAL A 17 24.27 -17.01 6.99
C VAL A 17 23.76 -17.14 5.56
N ARG A 18 22.66 -16.46 5.25
CA ARG A 18 22.24 -16.20 3.87
C ARG A 18 22.90 -14.93 3.38
N CYS A 19 23.40 -14.97 2.16
CA CYS A 19 23.84 -13.81 1.40
C CYS A 19 22.90 -13.62 0.22
N ILE A 20 22.20 -12.50 0.22
CA ILE A 20 21.22 -12.11 -0.78
C ILE A 20 21.72 -10.84 -1.43
N ILE A 21 21.86 -10.87 -2.75
CA ILE A 21 22.23 -9.70 -3.54
C ILE A 21 20.99 -9.26 -4.31
N ASP A 22 20.60 -8.01 -4.10
CA ASP A 22 19.67 -7.28 -4.98
C ASP A 22 20.44 -6.18 -5.72
N GLU A 23 19.77 -5.44 -6.61
CA GLU A 23 20.43 -4.42 -7.45
C GLU A 23 21.21 -3.36 -6.66
N HIS A 24 20.85 -3.10 -5.40
CA HIS A 24 21.40 -1.99 -4.62
C HIS A 24 22.05 -2.41 -3.30
N HIS A 25 21.79 -3.64 -2.83
CA HIS A 25 22.21 -4.09 -1.51
C HIS A 25 22.75 -5.52 -1.54
N ILE A 26 23.74 -5.75 -0.68
CA ILE A 26 24.17 -7.08 -0.27
C ILE A 26 23.69 -7.25 1.17
N ARG A 27 22.79 -8.19 1.40
CA ARG A 27 22.21 -8.48 2.72
C ARG A 27 22.79 -9.79 3.25
N PHE A 28 23.28 -9.75 4.49
CA PHE A 28 23.69 -10.93 5.24
C PHE A 28 22.72 -11.14 6.39
N GLN A 29 22.16 -12.34 6.50
CA GLN A 29 21.21 -12.64 7.56
C GLN A 29 21.54 -13.95 8.25
N THR A 30 21.60 -13.90 9.58
CA THR A 30 21.63 -15.07 10.45
C THR A 30 20.20 -15.57 10.63
N VAL A 31 19.88 -16.72 10.05
CA VAL A 31 18.55 -17.34 10.14
C VAL A 31 18.63 -18.62 10.97
N PRO A 32 17.73 -18.82 11.95
CA PRO A 32 17.51 -20.14 12.54
C PRO A 32 17.05 -21.14 11.46
N ASN A 33 17.34 -22.43 11.64
CA ASN A 33 17.10 -23.54 10.68
C ASN A 33 15.64 -23.72 10.17
N ALA A 34 14.70 -22.88 10.60
CA ALA A 34 13.28 -22.99 10.29
C ALA A 34 12.54 -21.64 10.21
N SER A 35 13.23 -20.50 10.19
CA SER A 35 12.53 -19.21 10.21
C SER A 35 11.80 -18.93 8.90
N HIS A 36 10.55 -18.48 9.03
CA HIS A 36 9.78 -17.86 7.96
C HIS A 36 10.53 -16.65 7.43
N TYR A 37 10.54 -16.53 6.11
CA TYR A 37 11.25 -15.47 5.43
C TYR A 37 10.27 -14.52 4.75
N ILE A 38 10.40 -13.25 5.10
CA ILE A 38 9.62 -12.16 4.53
C ILE A 38 10.62 -11.39 3.64
N GLU A 39 10.66 -11.73 2.36
CA GLU A 39 11.29 -10.89 1.36
C GLU A 39 10.25 -10.34 0.43
N ASP A 40 10.36 -9.05 0.16
CA ASP A 40 9.48 -8.39 -0.79
C ASP A 40 10.04 -8.39 -2.22
N LYS A 41 11.31 -8.74 -2.41
CA LYS A 41 12.01 -8.74 -3.71
C LYS A 41 12.74 -10.04 -3.95
N LEU A 42 12.82 -10.47 -5.21
CA LEU A 42 13.62 -11.65 -5.54
C LEU A 42 15.12 -11.32 -5.59
N PRO A 43 15.97 -12.21 -5.04
CA PRO A 43 17.41 -12.05 -5.13
C PRO A 43 17.91 -12.28 -6.57
N SER A 44 18.82 -11.44 -7.04
CA SER A 44 19.58 -11.71 -8.27
C SER A 44 20.65 -12.79 -8.04
N VAL A 45 21.16 -12.88 -6.81
CA VAL A 45 22.07 -13.94 -6.36
C VAL A 45 21.64 -14.43 -4.98
N PHE A 46 21.53 -15.75 -4.85
CA PHE A 46 21.24 -16.42 -3.59
C PHE A 46 22.41 -17.35 -3.21
N LYS A 47 22.96 -17.18 -2.00
CA LYS A 47 23.92 -18.11 -1.41
C LYS A 47 23.55 -18.37 0.05
N SER A 48 23.58 -19.63 0.47
CA SER A 48 23.35 -20.02 1.86
C SER A 48 24.52 -20.86 2.39
N THR A 49 24.77 -20.78 3.70
CA THR A 49 25.63 -21.73 4.40
C THR A 49 24.88 -22.98 4.87
N ASP A 50 23.55 -22.98 4.82
CA ASP A 50 22.74 -24.17 5.07
C ASP A 50 22.67 -25.04 3.79
N SER A 51 23.01 -26.32 3.92
CA SER A 51 22.94 -27.30 2.84
C SER A 51 21.50 -27.68 2.42
N GLN A 52 20.52 -27.43 3.29
CA GLN A 52 19.09 -27.71 3.07
C GLN A 52 18.32 -26.47 2.60
N ASP A 53 19.04 -25.38 2.37
CA ASP A 53 18.47 -24.12 1.98
C ASP A 53 18.67 -23.89 0.48
N SER A 54 17.60 -23.46 -0.18
CA SER A 54 17.58 -23.31 -1.62
C SER A 54 16.72 -22.12 -2.02
N ILE A 55 16.92 -21.65 -3.23
CA ILE A 55 16.12 -20.56 -3.78
C ILE A 55 14.66 -20.98 -3.98
N GLU A 56 14.38 -22.26 -4.21
CA GLU A 56 13.01 -22.81 -4.25
C GLU A 56 12.35 -22.80 -2.87
N ARG A 57 13.10 -23.13 -1.81
CA ARG A 57 12.62 -23.03 -0.43
C ARG A 57 12.30 -21.58 -0.08
N LEU A 58 13.10 -20.64 -0.56
CA LEU A 58 12.82 -19.21 -0.45
C LEU A 58 11.44 -18.88 -1.06
N TYR A 59 11.24 -19.19 -2.34
CA TYR A 59 9.98 -18.89 -3.05
C TYR A 59 8.76 -19.55 -2.42
N THR A 60 8.89 -20.78 -1.93
CA THR A 60 7.77 -21.50 -1.29
C THR A 60 7.42 -20.97 0.11
N THR A 61 8.30 -20.17 0.71
CA THR A 61 8.08 -19.56 2.04
C THR A 61 7.75 -18.08 2.00
N MET A 62 7.97 -17.41 0.87
CA MET A 62 7.59 -16.00 0.67
C MET A 62 6.08 -15.80 0.85
N ASP A 63 5.73 -14.79 1.63
CA ASP A 63 4.37 -14.35 1.94
C ASP A 63 4.03 -12.99 1.32
N SER A 64 5.02 -12.29 0.76
CA SER A 64 4.89 -10.97 0.17
C SER A 64 5.70 -10.88 -1.13
N ILE A 65 5.16 -10.19 -2.12
CA ILE A 65 5.88 -9.77 -3.33
C ILE A 65 5.59 -8.29 -3.56
N SER A 66 6.62 -7.44 -3.49
CA SER A 66 6.52 -6.00 -3.75
C SER A 66 7.41 -5.53 -4.91
N ASP A 67 7.96 -6.45 -5.70
CA ASP A 67 8.81 -6.10 -6.84
C ASP A 67 8.00 -6.02 -8.15
N VAL A 68 7.82 -4.81 -8.66
CA VAL A 68 7.13 -4.56 -9.94
C VAL A 68 7.88 -5.11 -11.15
N THR A 69 9.19 -5.33 -11.02
CA THR A 69 10.04 -5.83 -12.11
C THR A 69 10.10 -7.35 -12.15
N LEU A 70 9.54 -8.01 -11.14
CA LEU A 70 9.60 -9.45 -10.98
C LEU A 70 9.28 -10.19 -12.28
N PHE A 71 8.09 -9.94 -12.82
CA PHE A 71 7.59 -10.63 -14.01
C PHE A 71 8.13 -10.05 -15.33
N ASN A 72 9.02 -9.05 -15.28
CA ASN A 72 9.72 -8.58 -16.46
C ASN A 72 10.97 -9.45 -16.75
N GLN A 73 11.41 -10.23 -15.77
CA GLN A 73 12.55 -11.12 -15.92
C GLN A 73 12.11 -12.48 -16.48
N SER A 74 13.02 -13.20 -17.16
CA SER A 74 12.76 -14.57 -17.60
C SER A 74 12.81 -15.51 -16.40
N ILE A 75 11.73 -15.51 -15.61
CA ILE A 75 11.56 -16.36 -14.44
C ILE A 75 11.04 -17.72 -14.89
N SER A 76 11.59 -18.78 -14.33
CA SER A 76 11.15 -20.15 -14.60
C SER A 76 9.68 -20.31 -14.21
N SER A 77 8.85 -20.81 -15.14
CA SER A 77 7.44 -21.14 -14.89
C SER A 77 7.23 -22.24 -13.83
N LYS A 78 8.31 -22.86 -13.34
CA LYS A 78 8.29 -23.82 -12.23
C LYS A 78 8.28 -23.15 -10.85
N ILE A 79 8.48 -21.84 -10.79
CA ILE A 79 8.47 -21.08 -9.53
C ILE A 79 7.02 -20.89 -9.10
N CYS A 80 6.74 -21.26 -7.84
CA CYS A 80 5.42 -21.15 -7.24
C CYS A 80 5.52 -20.41 -5.91
N PHE A 81 4.58 -19.51 -5.66
CA PHE A 81 4.46 -18.76 -4.40
C PHE A 81 3.16 -19.16 -3.67
N PRO A 82 3.17 -20.26 -2.90
CA PRO A 82 1.96 -20.87 -2.37
C PRO A 82 1.39 -20.17 -1.13
N LYS A 83 2.15 -19.28 -0.47
CA LYS A 83 1.80 -18.68 0.83
C LYS A 83 1.60 -17.16 0.78
N LEU A 84 1.38 -16.59 -0.42
CA LEU A 84 1.26 -15.15 -0.58
C LEU A 84 0.04 -14.58 0.15
N TYR A 85 0.32 -13.65 1.05
CA TYR A 85 -0.63 -12.78 1.73
C TYR A 85 -0.70 -11.41 1.06
N PHE A 86 0.45 -10.87 0.66
CA PHE A 86 0.59 -9.58 -0.02
C PHE A 86 1.08 -9.75 -1.47
N LEU A 87 0.47 -9.03 -2.39
CA LEU A 87 0.85 -9.03 -3.80
C LEU A 87 0.88 -7.61 -4.36
N LEU A 88 1.99 -7.20 -4.97
CA LEU A 88 2.06 -6.04 -5.86
C LEU A 88 1.95 -6.50 -7.31
N VAL A 89 1.00 -5.92 -8.04
CA VAL A 89 0.79 -6.20 -9.47
C VAL A 89 0.95 -4.92 -10.25
N LYS A 90 1.82 -4.95 -11.26
CA LYS A 90 1.91 -3.90 -12.28
C LYS A 90 0.92 -4.19 -13.41
N CYS A 91 0.15 -3.20 -13.82
CA CYS A 91 -0.73 -3.27 -14.99
C CYS A 91 0.00 -2.75 -16.25
N PRO A 92 -0.23 -3.34 -17.45
CA PRO A 92 -1.07 -4.51 -17.72
C PRO A 92 -0.49 -5.79 -17.09
N ILE A 93 -1.37 -6.73 -16.75
CA ILE A 93 -1.00 -7.89 -15.93
C ILE A 93 -0.21 -8.88 -16.79
N ASN A 94 1.03 -9.20 -16.38
CA ASN A 94 1.81 -10.21 -17.09
C ASN A 94 1.16 -11.61 -16.95
N ASN A 95 0.99 -12.33 -18.07
CA ASN A 95 0.38 -13.66 -18.06
C ASN A 95 1.09 -14.68 -17.16
N GLN A 96 2.37 -14.46 -16.82
CA GLN A 96 3.13 -15.30 -15.88
C GLN A 96 2.60 -15.21 -14.43
N TYR A 97 1.90 -14.13 -14.03
CA TYR A 97 1.26 -14.05 -12.70
C TYR A 97 0.32 -15.23 -12.47
N TRP A 98 -0.43 -15.62 -13.51
CA TRP A 98 -1.44 -16.67 -13.41
C TRP A 98 -0.85 -18.07 -13.19
N SER A 99 0.37 -18.33 -13.68
CA SER A 99 1.01 -19.63 -13.53
C SER A 99 1.86 -19.74 -12.27
N MET A 100 2.46 -18.64 -11.80
CA MET A 100 3.36 -18.65 -10.64
C MET A 100 2.62 -18.52 -9.29
N ILE A 101 1.42 -17.95 -9.30
CA ILE A 101 0.63 -17.73 -8.08
C ILE A 101 -0.58 -18.67 -8.09
N SER A 102 -0.38 -19.90 -7.64
CA SER A 102 -1.42 -20.92 -7.60
C SER A 102 -2.51 -20.67 -6.55
N ASN A 103 -2.19 -19.89 -5.51
CA ASN A 103 -3.07 -19.66 -4.35
C ASN A 103 -3.51 -18.18 -4.21
N LEU A 104 -3.89 -17.54 -5.31
CA LEU A 104 -4.41 -16.15 -5.30
C LEU A 104 -5.58 -15.94 -4.32
N HIS A 105 -6.35 -17.00 -4.03
CA HIS A 105 -7.41 -16.95 -3.05
C HIS A 105 -6.93 -16.70 -1.61
N GLN A 106 -5.65 -16.83 -1.29
CA GLN A 106 -5.10 -16.55 0.05
C GLN A 106 -4.62 -15.10 0.20
N VAL A 107 -4.44 -14.41 -0.94
CA VAL A 107 -3.99 -13.01 -0.94
C VAL A 107 -5.09 -12.17 -0.28
N SER A 108 -4.69 -11.39 0.72
CA SER A 108 -5.60 -10.50 1.43
C SER A 108 -5.16 -9.04 1.36
N SER A 109 -3.97 -8.76 0.84
CA SER A 109 -3.51 -7.42 0.51
C SER A 109 -2.99 -7.37 -0.92
N LEU A 110 -3.52 -6.43 -1.70
CA LEU A 110 -3.15 -6.20 -3.09
C LEU A 110 -2.71 -4.76 -3.24
N SER A 111 -1.57 -4.56 -3.90
CA SER A 111 -1.14 -3.26 -4.40
C SER A 111 -1.16 -3.29 -5.92
N LEU A 112 -1.73 -2.27 -6.54
CA LEU A 112 -1.79 -2.13 -7.99
C LEU A 112 -0.89 -0.97 -8.40
N ASP A 113 0.05 -1.21 -9.31
CA ASP A 113 0.82 -0.18 -9.99
C ASP A 113 0.24 0.04 -11.38
N LEU A 114 -0.53 1.11 -11.53
CA LEU A 114 -1.30 1.41 -12.73
C LEU A 114 -0.41 2.09 -13.77
N SER A 115 -0.55 1.66 -15.02
CA SER A 115 0.02 2.32 -16.20
C SER A 115 -1.08 2.87 -17.09
N THR A 116 -0.70 3.63 -18.12
CA THR A 116 -1.63 4.16 -19.14
C THR A 116 -2.39 3.05 -19.87
N ASP A 117 -1.79 1.87 -20.00
CA ASP A 117 -2.32 0.76 -20.79
C ASP A 117 -3.20 -0.15 -19.93
N PHE A 118 -3.83 0.42 -18.91
CA PHE A 118 -4.73 -0.26 -17.99
C PHE A 118 -5.92 -0.91 -18.73
N SER A 119 -6.13 -2.20 -18.46
CA SER A 119 -7.29 -2.94 -18.93
C SER A 119 -8.21 -3.30 -17.76
N GLN A 120 -9.45 -2.79 -17.81
CA GLN A 120 -10.47 -3.08 -16.80
C GLN A 120 -10.81 -4.58 -16.74
N SER A 121 -10.79 -5.28 -17.88
CA SER A 121 -11.11 -6.71 -17.94
C SER A 121 -10.02 -7.57 -17.29
N GLU A 122 -8.75 -7.19 -17.43
CA GLU A 122 -7.63 -7.87 -16.77
C GLU A 122 -7.69 -7.69 -15.25
N LEU A 123 -7.95 -6.47 -14.79
CA LEU A 123 -8.13 -6.21 -13.36
C LEU A 123 -9.33 -6.98 -12.81
N GLN A 124 -10.45 -7.02 -13.52
CA GLN A 124 -11.61 -7.81 -13.09
C GLN A 124 -11.27 -9.30 -13.00
N ALA A 125 -10.51 -9.83 -13.96
CA ALA A 125 -10.05 -11.22 -13.91
C ALA A 125 -9.15 -11.51 -12.70
N LEU A 126 -8.31 -10.55 -12.28
CA LEU A 126 -7.49 -10.65 -11.07
C LEU A 126 -8.35 -10.64 -9.80
N LEU A 127 -9.23 -9.64 -9.68
CA LEU A 127 -10.12 -9.49 -8.53
C LEU A 127 -11.01 -10.73 -8.32
N ASN A 128 -11.49 -11.34 -9.41
CA ASN A 128 -12.28 -12.58 -9.34
C ASN A 128 -11.51 -13.77 -8.74
N ARG A 129 -10.16 -13.74 -8.76
CA ARG A 129 -9.31 -14.79 -8.17
C ARG A 129 -8.84 -14.48 -6.75
N ILE A 130 -9.12 -13.29 -6.23
CA ILE A 130 -8.72 -12.84 -4.88
C ILE A 130 -9.99 -12.48 -4.07
N PRO A 131 -10.88 -13.45 -3.79
CA PRO A 131 -12.17 -13.17 -3.16
C PRO A 131 -12.08 -12.68 -1.70
N TYR A 132 -10.94 -12.87 -1.03
CA TYR A 132 -10.72 -12.51 0.37
C TYR A 132 -9.84 -11.26 0.55
N LEU A 133 -9.77 -10.42 -0.48
CA LEU A 133 -9.00 -9.18 -0.46
C LEU A 133 -9.52 -8.21 0.61
N ARG A 134 -8.70 -7.90 1.62
CA ARG A 134 -9.02 -6.96 2.70
C ARG A 134 -8.42 -5.58 2.49
N THR A 135 -7.27 -5.51 1.86
CA THR A 135 -6.53 -4.26 1.65
C THR A 135 -6.23 -4.07 0.18
N LEU A 136 -6.60 -2.91 -0.36
CA LEU A 136 -6.26 -2.49 -1.70
C LEU A 136 -5.44 -1.20 -1.63
N THR A 137 -4.25 -1.21 -2.22
CA THR A 137 -3.44 0.00 -2.44
C THR A 137 -3.35 0.26 -3.93
N ILE A 138 -3.51 1.51 -4.34
CA ILE A 138 -3.35 1.93 -5.73
C ILE A 138 -2.17 2.90 -5.80
N HIS A 139 -1.24 2.58 -6.69
CA HIS A 139 -0.10 3.39 -7.08
C HIS A 139 -0.34 3.85 -8.51
N HIS A 140 -0.03 5.12 -8.77
CA HIS A 140 -0.16 5.72 -10.09
C HIS A 140 0.83 6.86 -10.22
N ASP A 141 1.32 7.09 -11.44
CA ASP A 141 2.24 8.18 -11.71
C ASP A 141 1.48 9.51 -11.82
N ALA A 142 1.93 10.53 -11.07
CA ALA A 142 1.37 11.89 -11.10
C ALA A 142 1.43 12.53 -12.49
N SER A 143 2.37 12.07 -13.34
CA SER A 143 2.53 12.60 -14.69
C SER A 143 1.40 12.22 -15.64
N LEU A 144 0.55 11.25 -15.25
CA LEU A 144 -0.50 10.68 -16.07
C LEU A 144 -1.86 10.85 -15.41
N PRO A 145 -2.95 11.00 -16.19
CA PRO A 145 -4.30 11.02 -15.63
C PRO A 145 -4.64 9.66 -15.01
N LEU A 146 -5.22 9.68 -13.80
CA LEU A 146 -5.69 8.46 -13.14
C LEU A 146 -6.85 7.85 -13.95
N PRO A 147 -6.80 6.57 -14.35
CA PRO A 147 -7.90 5.95 -15.08
C PRO A 147 -9.11 5.74 -14.17
N MET A 148 -10.01 6.72 -14.09
CA MET A 148 -11.20 6.66 -13.22
C MET A 148 -12.11 5.47 -13.51
N SER A 149 -12.03 4.88 -14.70
CA SER A 149 -12.71 3.63 -15.05
C SER A 149 -12.34 2.45 -14.16
N LEU A 150 -11.21 2.49 -13.44
CA LEU A 150 -10.84 1.47 -12.46
C LEU A 150 -11.92 1.30 -11.37
N PHE A 151 -12.57 2.39 -10.97
CA PHE A 151 -13.60 2.39 -9.93
C PHE A 151 -14.94 1.81 -10.41
N ASN A 152 -15.07 1.55 -11.73
CA ASN A 152 -16.20 0.83 -12.30
C ASN A 152 -16.04 -0.69 -12.23
N CYS A 153 -14.91 -1.22 -11.76
CA CYS A 153 -14.76 -2.65 -11.52
C CYS A 153 -15.69 -3.12 -10.39
N THR A 154 -16.02 -4.41 -10.42
CA THR A 154 -16.70 -5.09 -9.33
C THR A 154 -15.64 -5.63 -8.38
N PHE A 155 -15.54 -5.06 -7.19
CA PHE A 155 -14.57 -5.48 -6.20
C PHE A 155 -15.13 -6.57 -5.27
N PRO A 156 -14.27 -7.45 -4.72
CA PRO A 156 -14.69 -8.43 -3.72
C PRO A 156 -15.30 -7.76 -2.49
N SER A 157 -16.35 -8.34 -1.91
CA SER A 157 -17.08 -7.81 -0.74
C SER A 157 -16.28 -7.71 0.56
N SER A 158 -15.02 -8.16 0.53
CA SER A 158 -14.14 -8.28 1.69
C SER A 158 -13.19 -7.09 1.88
N ILE A 159 -13.17 -6.08 0.99
CA ILE A 159 -12.21 -4.97 1.10
C ILE A 159 -12.62 -4.03 2.25
N HIS A 160 -11.73 -3.88 3.22
CA HIS A 160 -11.93 -3.05 4.41
C HIS A 160 -11.10 -1.77 4.39
N TYR A 161 -9.94 -1.80 3.74
CA TYR A 161 -9.01 -0.69 3.66
C TYR A 161 -8.62 -0.39 2.22
N LEU A 162 -8.82 0.86 1.82
CA LEU A 162 -8.40 1.41 0.54
C LEU A 162 -7.35 2.50 0.75
N ASN A 163 -6.18 2.33 0.15
CA ASN A 163 -5.11 3.31 0.16
C ASN A 163 -4.88 3.88 -1.25
N LEU A 164 -5.19 5.17 -1.41
CA LEU A 164 -5.04 5.99 -2.61
C LEU A 164 -3.98 7.08 -2.43
N GLN A 165 -3.26 7.14 -1.31
CA GLN A 165 -2.22 8.16 -1.10
C GLN A 165 -1.10 8.06 -2.13
N ASN A 166 -0.84 6.85 -2.61
CA ASN A 166 0.23 6.58 -3.57
C ASN A 166 -0.19 6.79 -5.03
N CYS A 167 -1.45 7.18 -5.30
CA CYS A 167 -1.92 7.54 -6.64
C CYS A 167 -1.32 8.86 -7.15
N LYS A 168 -0.78 9.69 -6.24
CA LYS A 168 -0.33 11.06 -6.51
C LYS A 168 -1.37 11.93 -7.26
N HIS A 169 -2.65 11.55 -7.17
CA HIS A 169 -3.81 12.26 -7.72
C HIS A 169 -4.58 12.91 -6.58
N TYR A 170 -4.82 14.22 -6.67
CA TYR A 170 -5.62 14.94 -5.68
C TYR A 170 -7.09 14.90 -6.10
N PHE A 171 -7.86 14.09 -5.39
CA PHE A 171 -9.27 13.89 -5.68
C PHE A 171 -10.05 15.17 -5.41
N ASN A 172 -10.75 15.65 -6.42
CA ASN A 172 -11.68 16.77 -6.32
C ASN A 172 -13.10 16.27 -6.00
N GLU A 173 -14.08 17.18 -6.06
CA GLU A 173 -15.48 16.90 -5.78
C GLU A 173 -16.10 15.89 -6.75
N GLU A 174 -15.84 16.04 -8.05
CA GLU A 174 -16.34 15.12 -9.09
C GLU A 174 -15.74 13.72 -8.91
N ASP A 175 -14.43 13.65 -8.64
CA ASP A 175 -13.76 12.38 -8.33
C ASP A 175 -14.33 11.75 -7.06
N GLY A 176 -14.61 12.56 -6.04
CA GLY A 176 -15.24 12.13 -4.79
C GLY A 176 -16.63 11.53 -5.01
N ILE A 177 -17.42 12.11 -5.91
CA ILE A 177 -18.74 11.56 -6.31
C ILE A 177 -18.56 10.22 -6.99
N ILE A 178 -17.67 10.12 -8.00
CA ILE A 178 -17.40 8.85 -8.70
C ILE A 178 -16.94 7.78 -7.71
N LEU A 179 -15.98 8.15 -6.85
CA LEU A 179 -15.40 7.25 -5.87
C LEU A 179 -16.47 6.77 -4.87
N SER A 180 -17.30 7.66 -4.32
CA SER A 180 -18.34 7.31 -3.33
C SER A 180 -19.46 6.41 -3.87
N HIS A 181 -19.74 6.47 -5.18
CA HIS A 181 -20.71 5.59 -5.83
C HIS A 181 -20.12 4.26 -6.31
N SER A 182 -18.81 4.08 -6.20
CA SER A 182 -18.15 2.85 -6.63
C SER A 182 -18.50 1.67 -5.71
N SER A 183 -18.52 0.47 -6.29
CA SER A 183 -18.66 -0.77 -5.50
C SER A 183 -17.51 -0.91 -4.49
N LEU A 184 -16.33 -0.39 -4.82
CA LEU A 184 -15.15 -0.42 -3.97
C LEU A 184 -15.34 0.30 -2.64
N THR A 185 -15.80 1.55 -2.66
CA THR A 185 -15.88 2.36 -1.44
C THR A 185 -17.11 2.05 -0.61
N SER A 186 -18.21 1.64 -1.24
CA SER A 186 -19.43 1.24 -0.55
C SER A 186 -19.22 0.14 0.49
N GLN A 187 -18.14 -0.64 0.40
CA GLN A 187 -17.75 -1.70 1.33
C GLN A 187 -16.55 -1.34 2.21
N CYS A 188 -15.81 -0.28 1.88
CA CYS A 188 -14.61 0.11 2.63
C CYS A 188 -14.96 0.76 3.95
N LYS A 189 -14.24 0.37 5.00
CA LYS A 189 -14.33 0.98 6.33
C LYS A 189 -13.29 2.08 6.53
N LEU A 190 -12.15 1.95 5.85
CA LEU A 190 -11.02 2.85 5.99
C LEU A 190 -10.59 3.30 4.61
N ILE A 191 -10.51 4.61 4.41
CA ILE A 191 -9.98 5.20 3.17
C ILE A 191 -8.82 6.12 3.54
N ASP A 192 -7.72 5.98 2.83
CA ASP A 192 -6.58 6.89 2.89
C ASP A 192 -6.34 7.54 1.52
N ILE A 193 -6.40 8.86 1.42
CA ILE A 193 -6.58 9.55 0.13
C ILE A 193 -5.95 10.94 0.12
N LEU A 194 -5.49 11.37 -1.06
CA LEU A 194 -5.13 12.77 -1.31
C LEU A 194 -6.35 13.52 -1.84
N VAL A 195 -6.70 14.65 -1.22
CA VAL A 195 -7.86 15.47 -1.61
C VAL A 195 -7.42 16.86 -2.02
N LYS A 196 -8.14 17.46 -2.96
CA LYS A 196 -7.86 18.81 -3.43
C LYS A 196 -8.29 19.87 -2.41
N ASN A 197 -9.41 19.64 -1.73
CA ASN A 197 -10.03 20.59 -0.80
C ASN A 197 -10.93 19.87 0.23
N ARG A 198 -11.48 20.65 1.16
CA ARG A 198 -12.35 20.18 2.26
C ARG A 198 -13.74 19.76 1.76
N GLU A 199 -14.21 20.30 0.65
CA GLU A 199 -15.46 19.91 0.00
C GLU A 199 -15.39 18.47 -0.53
N SER A 200 -14.22 18.05 -1.02
CA SER A 200 -13.97 16.66 -1.42
C SER A 200 -14.08 15.69 -0.23
N ILE A 201 -13.63 16.11 0.97
CA ILE A 201 -13.78 15.34 2.21
C ILE A 201 -15.27 15.18 2.57
N MET A 202 -16.03 16.27 2.52
CA MET A 202 -17.47 16.26 2.80
C MET A 202 -18.21 15.25 1.93
N ILE A 203 -17.95 15.26 0.63
CA ILE A 203 -18.55 14.33 -0.33
C ILE A 203 -18.26 12.89 0.07
N LEU A 204 -17.01 12.57 0.39
CA LEU A 204 -16.63 11.21 0.78
C LEU A 204 -17.29 10.78 2.09
N VAL A 205 -17.31 11.64 3.11
CA VAL A 205 -17.90 11.30 4.41
C VAL A 205 -19.41 11.12 4.33
N HIS A 206 -20.11 11.94 3.54
CA HIS A 206 -21.56 11.84 3.42
C HIS A 206 -22.04 10.70 2.54
N ASN A 207 -21.30 10.40 1.47
CA ASN A 207 -21.78 9.47 0.45
C ASN A 207 -21.24 8.04 0.64
N THR A 208 -20.19 7.84 1.45
CA THR A 208 -19.61 6.50 1.67
C THR A 208 -20.25 5.83 2.88
N THR A 209 -21.21 4.95 2.64
CA THR A 209 -22.11 4.39 3.67
C THR A 209 -21.43 3.59 4.78
N ASN A 210 -20.35 2.85 4.47
CA ASN A 210 -19.69 1.96 5.44
C ASN A 210 -18.39 2.54 6.01
N LEU A 211 -18.11 3.82 5.76
CA LEU A 211 -16.88 4.47 6.17
C LEU A 211 -16.83 4.65 7.69
N CYS A 212 -15.81 4.08 8.33
CA CYS A 212 -15.51 4.25 9.75
C CYS A 212 -14.37 5.24 9.98
N ALA A 213 -13.42 5.35 9.05
CA ALA A 213 -12.41 6.41 9.12
C ALA A 213 -11.94 6.86 7.74
N LEU A 214 -11.70 8.16 7.65
CA LEU A 214 -11.09 8.82 6.49
C LEU A 214 -9.78 9.48 6.92
N SER A 215 -8.71 9.13 6.22
CA SER A 215 -7.41 9.76 6.33
C SER A 215 -7.18 10.57 5.06
N ALA A 216 -7.24 11.89 5.16
CA ALA A 216 -7.20 12.80 4.01
C ALA A 216 -5.95 13.68 4.07
N ARG A 217 -5.24 13.81 2.94
CA ARG A 217 -4.11 14.74 2.80
C ARG A 217 -4.35 15.82 1.74
N PHE A 218 -4.05 17.06 2.08
CA PHE A 218 -4.19 18.24 1.19
C PHE A 218 -2.94 18.50 0.36
N THR A 219 -3.11 19.30 -0.69
CA THR A 219 -2.02 19.92 -1.45
C THR A 219 -1.21 20.89 -0.58
N ASP A 220 0.07 21.06 -0.90
CA ASP A 220 0.95 22.02 -0.20
C ASP A 220 0.51 23.48 -0.39
N GLU A 221 -0.28 23.80 -1.42
CA GLU A 221 -0.78 25.14 -1.67
C GLU A 221 -1.68 25.65 -0.53
N MET A 222 -2.56 24.80 0.02
CA MET A 222 -3.38 25.14 1.20
C MET A 222 -2.52 25.29 2.48
N VAL A 223 -1.35 24.65 2.54
CA VAL A 223 -0.42 24.74 3.68
C VAL A 223 0.40 26.04 3.66
N SER A 224 0.58 26.64 2.49
CA SER A 224 1.41 27.84 2.32
C SER A 224 0.85 29.05 3.08
N GLU A 225 -0.48 29.16 3.22
CA GLU A 225 -1.14 30.15 4.07
C GLU A 225 -0.83 29.93 5.56
N TYR A 226 -0.75 28.67 5.99
CA TYR A 226 -0.46 28.26 7.37
C TYR A 226 1.01 28.44 7.77
N ARG A 227 1.95 28.22 6.84
CA ARG A 227 3.39 28.43 7.09
C ARG A 227 3.76 29.91 7.11
N SER A 228 3.07 30.74 6.33
CA SER A 228 3.29 32.18 6.28
C SER A 228 2.96 32.88 7.60
N THR A 229 2.04 32.33 8.39
CA THR A 229 1.69 32.80 9.74
C THR A 229 2.70 32.36 10.82
N ARG A 230 3.32 31.18 10.70
CA ARG A 230 4.34 30.69 11.66
C ARG A 230 5.69 31.39 11.54
N ILE A 231 6.14 31.73 10.33
CA ILE A 231 7.48 32.31 10.13
C ILE A 231 7.57 33.76 10.65
N ARG A 232 6.45 34.44 10.90
CA ARG A 232 6.45 35.81 11.44
C ARG A 232 6.52 35.92 12.96
N ASN A 233 6.26 34.85 13.71
CA ASN A 233 6.21 34.92 15.17
C ASN A 233 7.28 34.01 15.79
N ASN A 234 8.49 34.55 15.96
CA ASN A 234 9.48 34.04 16.91
C ASN A 234 8.97 34.27 18.34
N ILE A 235 7.99 33.49 18.82
CA ILE A 235 7.53 33.54 20.21
C ILE A 235 7.08 32.13 20.61
N ASP A 236 7.81 31.56 21.57
CA ASP A 236 7.44 30.52 22.55
C ASP A 236 6.61 29.30 22.11
N ASP A 237 7.22 28.13 22.32
CA ASP A 237 6.73 26.77 22.04
C ASP A 237 5.50 26.31 22.86
N GLU A 238 4.69 27.22 23.40
CA GLU A 238 3.45 26.85 24.08
C GLU A 238 2.30 27.76 23.63
N VAL A 239 1.27 27.13 23.04
CA VAL A 239 -0.05 27.73 22.77
C VAL A 239 -0.10 28.70 21.57
N ILE A 240 0.09 28.16 20.36
CA ILE A 240 -0.67 28.65 19.19
C ILE A 240 -1.50 27.48 18.64
N LEU A 241 -2.46 27.05 19.46
CA LEU A 241 -3.76 26.52 19.04
C LEU A 241 -4.60 27.67 18.44
N CYS A 242 -4.04 28.44 17.51
CA CYS A 242 -4.88 29.29 16.66
C CYS A 242 -5.77 28.34 15.87
N LYS A 243 -7.07 28.47 16.13
CA LYS A 243 -8.19 27.75 15.51
C LYS A 243 -7.82 27.33 14.10
N ASP A 244 -7.59 26.04 13.97
CA ASP A 244 -7.37 25.42 12.69
C ASP A 244 -8.66 25.57 11.88
N GLU A 245 -8.71 26.59 11.01
CA GLU A 245 -9.92 26.99 10.30
C GLU A 245 -10.48 25.84 9.46
N ASP A 246 -9.61 24.98 8.92
CA ASP A 246 -10.03 23.78 8.18
C ASP A 246 -10.69 22.76 9.12
N ILE A 247 -10.06 22.46 10.26
CA ILE A 247 -10.63 21.54 11.25
C ILE A 247 -11.94 22.10 11.80
N GLN A 248 -11.98 23.40 12.12
CA GLN A 248 -13.19 24.03 12.63
C GLN A 248 -14.30 24.01 11.59
N TRP A 249 -14.00 24.35 10.34
CA TRP A 249 -14.97 24.26 9.25
C TRP A 249 -15.48 22.83 9.08
N LEU A 250 -14.62 21.82 9.14
CA LEU A 250 -15.03 20.43 9.07
C LEU A 250 -15.89 20.03 10.28
N ILE A 251 -15.57 20.50 11.49
CA ILE A 251 -16.39 20.29 12.69
C ILE A 251 -17.79 20.91 12.50
N ASP A 252 -17.86 22.09 11.90
CA ASP A 252 -19.10 22.84 11.72
C ASP A 252 -20.00 22.24 10.61
N ASN A 253 -19.41 21.52 9.65
CA ASN A 253 -20.12 21.00 8.47
C ASN A 253 -20.33 19.48 8.49
N LEU A 254 -19.49 18.69 9.16
CA LEU A 254 -19.65 17.24 9.23
C LEU A 254 -20.66 16.81 10.30
N PRO A 255 -21.21 15.58 10.20
CA PRO A 255 -22.08 15.05 11.24
C PRO A 255 -21.41 15.05 12.62
N PRO A 256 -22.13 15.31 13.72
CA PRO A 256 -21.56 15.34 15.07
C PRO A 256 -21.06 13.97 15.55
N THR A 257 -21.36 12.89 14.81
CA THR A 257 -20.79 11.56 15.02
C THR A 257 -19.32 11.46 14.58
N CYS A 258 -18.81 12.46 13.87
CA CYS A 258 -17.43 12.53 13.41
C CYS A 258 -16.50 13.08 14.51
N ALA A 259 -15.39 12.39 14.77
CA ALA A 259 -14.27 12.92 15.55
C ALA A 259 -13.12 13.25 14.60
N ILE A 260 -12.65 14.50 14.64
CA ILE A 260 -11.70 15.04 13.67
C ILE A 260 -10.39 15.38 14.39
N THR A 261 -9.27 14.92 13.82
CA THR A 261 -7.93 15.13 14.38
C THR A 261 -6.95 15.45 13.27
N ARG A 262 -6.00 16.35 13.52
CA ARG A 262 -4.86 16.59 12.63
C ARG A 262 -3.70 15.69 13.02
N HIS A 263 -2.92 15.22 12.05
CA HIS A 263 -1.74 14.43 12.32
C HIS A 263 -0.67 15.30 13.01
N PRO A 264 -0.06 14.83 14.13
CA PRO A 264 0.84 15.67 14.94
C PRO A 264 2.07 16.17 14.19
N PHE A 265 2.50 15.43 13.16
CA PHE A 265 3.72 15.73 12.39
C PHE A 265 3.44 16.19 10.95
N CYS A 266 2.18 16.29 10.54
CA CYS A 266 1.83 16.53 9.14
C CYS A 266 0.61 17.44 9.08
N VAL A 267 0.87 18.73 8.86
CA VAL A 267 -0.19 19.75 8.90
C VAL A 267 -1.23 19.51 7.82
N ASN A 268 -0.86 19.08 6.62
CA ASN A 268 -1.82 18.75 5.58
C ASN A 268 -2.54 17.41 5.77
N HIS A 269 -2.44 16.75 6.92
CA HIS A 269 -3.06 15.43 7.12
C HIS A 269 -4.13 15.48 8.21
N ILE A 270 -5.38 15.28 7.81
CA ILE A 270 -6.54 15.18 8.69
C ILE A 270 -7.02 13.73 8.76
N ARG A 271 -7.42 13.30 9.95
CA ARG A 271 -8.08 12.03 10.21
C ARG A 271 -9.46 12.27 10.79
N ILE A 272 -10.46 11.63 10.20
CA ILE A 272 -11.86 11.70 10.59
C ILE A 272 -12.29 10.30 10.98
N TRP A 273 -12.82 10.14 12.19
CA TRP A 273 -13.40 8.90 12.70
C TRP A 273 -14.91 9.04 12.72
N ILE A 274 -15.62 8.09 12.13
CA ILE A 274 -17.08 8.11 11.96
C ILE A 274 -17.65 6.98 12.82
N LYS A 275 -18.58 7.34 13.71
CA LYS A 275 -19.26 6.42 14.63
C LYS A 275 -20.61 5.96 14.10
#